data_AF-A0AAD5L7D9-F1
#
_entry.id   AF-A0AAD5L7D9-F1
#
_cell.length_a   1.000
_cell.length_b   1.000
_cell.length_c   1.000
_cell.angle_alpha   90.00
_cell.angle_beta   90.00
_cell.angle_gamma   90.00
#
_symmetry.space_group_name_H-M   'P 1'
#
loop_
_entity.id
_entity.type
_entity.pdbx_description
1 polymer ?
#
loop_
_entity_poly.entity_id
_entity_poly.type
_entity_poly.pdbx_seq_one_letter_code
_entity_poly.pdbx_strand_id
1 'polypeptide(L)'
;MGNNNGKESGDAAPSPSKRRARPSCPGVPVVIPRQGGDAFQQLAYSSKPDDAVILQWAAPYTDGGTPVNGYAVERKAGANGQWVRAHPLDVRETEVTLTGLQPGQDYRFRVKASNAIGWSEPGSESESYLVPYDPNNVVRPSFTVGLRDAIVMEHEKVEFVVEVQGIPPPEVQWVVNASTDSKVIVTDRDPDTGVSTLVVNDVLACDEGEVKCIATNEAGQSTSSAILSVEAPPRAVLTKKYEDGLIFEEGDIIRLKVEFTGRPRPEITWYHENKLLAPDGRMEIEIMADCTILKVAQAKRSDRGEYSVKLQSGLGEDSASFLVTVANRPSVPGKPQPIDVLESVVSLQWDPSEDDGGCEITCYIVEYNRLGWDMWLKAATSRTPQIRLGDLIPGSTYLFRIKAENPYGVSEPSAQSDLIRLPARSNETSWVPDMTSSELVDPDDTTISSSNLGPRDSDQQVTRSGDFDYLPLDASELEMGRLTDPSILGAPPAFEGNYSQPRNTNASVWLL
;
A
#
# COMPACT_ATOMS: atom_id res chain seq x y z
N MET A 1 -0.23 75.74 8.41
CA MET A 1 -1.16 76.86 8.67
C MET A 1 -2.20 76.34 9.64
N GLY A 2 -2.12 76.53 10.95
CA GLY A 2 -1.46 77.58 11.71
C GLY A 2 -2.51 78.18 12.65
N ASN A 3 -2.67 77.54 13.82
CA ASN A 3 -3.13 78.09 15.10
C ASN A 3 -4.54 78.72 15.19
N ASN A 4 -5.46 78.13 15.96
CA ASN A 4 -5.57 78.11 17.44
C ASN A 4 -6.38 79.29 18.01
N ASN A 5 -7.40 78.89 18.78
CA ASN A 5 -7.78 79.39 20.11
C ASN A 5 -8.66 80.65 20.29
N GLY A 6 -9.83 80.37 20.88
CA GLY A 6 -10.34 80.97 22.12
C GLY A 6 -11.43 80.01 22.64
N LYS A 7 -11.34 79.25 23.75
CA LYS A 7 -10.82 79.40 25.12
C LYS A 7 -11.76 80.19 26.05
N GLU A 8 -12.58 79.44 26.80
CA GLU A 8 -12.98 79.69 28.20
C GLU A 8 -13.01 78.31 28.88
N SER A 9 -12.01 77.91 29.67
CA SER A 9 -11.89 78.06 31.14
C SER A 9 -13.14 77.58 31.88
N GLY A 10 -13.14 76.56 32.72
CA GLY A 10 -12.06 75.80 33.34
C GLY A 10 -12.49 75.52 34.78
N ASP A 11 -12.63 74.26 35.16
CA ASP A 11 -12.49 73.81 36.55
C ASP A 11 -12.24 72.31 36.58
N ALA A 12 -11.25 71.92 37.37
CA ALA A 12 -10.67 70.58 37.40
C ALA A 12 -10.82 69.93 38.80
N ALA A 13 -11.31 68.68 38.76
CA ALA A 13 -10.98 67.52 39.60
C ALA A 13 -11.39 67.52 41.10
N PRO A 14 -11.57 66.34 41.75
CA PRO A 14 -11.19 64.99 41.33
C PRO A 14 -12.27 63.88 41.46
N SER A 15 -12.00 62.71 40.85
CA SER A 15 -12.63 61.41 41.18
C SER A 15 -11.95 60.78 42.42
N PRO A 16 -12.39 59.65 43.05
CA PRO A 16 -13.43 58.69 42.65
C PRO A 16 -14.34 58.15 43.80
N SER A 17 -15.30 57.28 43.42
CA SER A 17 -15.81 56.09 44.14
C SER A 17 -17.30 56.02 44.52
N LYS A 18 -17.88 54.90 44.06
CA LYS A 18 -19.07 54.16 44.55
C LYS A 18 -20.41 54.89 44.63
N ARG A 19 -21.29 54.63 43.65
CA ARG A 19 -22.72 54.33 43.89
C ARG A 19 -23.37 53.59 42.71
N ARG A 20 -23.70 52.32 42.97
CA ARG A 20 -24.70 51.42 42.36
C ARG A 20 -25.14 51.70 40.91
N ALA A 21 -24.61 50.90 39.98
CA ALA A 21 -25.39 50.49 38.81
C ALA A 21 -26.61 49.68 39.28
N ARG A 22 -27.79 49.98 38.74
CA ARG A 22 -28.94 49.07 38.81
C ARG A 22 -28.53 47.75 38.16
N PRO A 23 -28.77 46.58 38.79
CA PRO A 23 -28.63 45.33 38.07
C PRO A 23 -29.74 45.28 37.02
N SER A 24 -29.36 45.34 35.74
CA SER A 24 -30.10 44.72 34.66
C SER A 24 -30.34 43.27 35.06
N CYS A 25 -31.61 42.87 35.11
CA CYS A 25 -32.01 41.51 35.41
C CYS A 25 -31.20 40.53 34.55
N PRO A 26 -30.47 39.58 35.14
CA PRO A 26 -29.91 38.48 34.38
C PRO A 26 -31.09 37.70 33.79
N GLY A 27 -31.10 37.51 32.47
CA GLY A 27 -32.00 36.57 31.81
C GLY A 27 -31.73 35.20 32.40
N VAL A 28 -32.58 34.79 33.35
CA VAL A 28 -32.55 33.47 33.94
C VAL A 28 -32.84 32.48 32.81
N PRO A 29 -31.99 31.50 32.54
CA PRO A 29 -32.35 30.42 31.64
C PRO A 29 -33.58 29.73 32.24
N VAL A 30 -34.68 29.67 31.49
CA VAL A 30 -35.91 29.05 31.96
C VAL A 30 -35.66 27.55 32.07
N VAL A 31 -35.34 27.10 33.29
CA VAL A 31 -35.43 25.72 33.71
C VAL A 31 -36.91 25.48 34.03
N ILE A 32 -37.62 24.80 33.13
CA ILE A 32 -38.90 24.18 33.48
C ILE A 32 -38.53 22.93 34.31
N PRO A 33 -38.92 22.83 35.60
CA PRO A 33 -38.43 21.77 36.45
C PRO A 33 -38.94 20.40 35.99
N ARG A 34 -38.01 19.43 35.93
CA ARG A 34 -38.34 18.00 36.10
C ARG A 34 -38.70 17.72 37.57
N GLN A 35 -39.62 16.77 37.70
CA GLN A 35 -39.99 15.95 38.86
C GLN A 35 -41.05 16.45 39.84
N GLY A 36 -42.08 15.61 39.96
CA GLY A 36 -42.84 15.47 41.20
C GLY A 36 -44.33 15.28 40.99
N GLY A 37 -44.75 14.14 40.43
CA GLY A 37 -46.14 13.66 40.51
C GLY A 37 -47.14 14.39 39.62
N ASP A 38 -47.26 13.96 38.37
CA ASP A 38 -48.56 13.46 37.88
C ASP A 38 -48.26 12.66 36.63
N ALA A 39 -48.31 11.34 36.82
CA ALA A 39 -48.29 10.37 35.76
C ALA A 39 -49.40 10.71 34.77
N PHE A 40 -49.10 10.54 33.48
CA PHE A 40 -50.14 10.21 32.51
C PHE A 40 -50.97 9.07 33.11
N GLN A 41 -52.18 9.38 33.57
CA GLN A 41 -53.15 8.33 33.86
C GLN A 41 -53.58 7.76 32.51
N GLN A 42 -53.26 6.48 32.36
CA GLN A 42 -53.38 5.70 31.15
C GLN A 42 -54.84 5.41 30.75
N LEU A 43 -55.18 5.88 29.54
CA LEU A 43 -55.82 5.21 28.39
C LEU A 43 -57.21 4.56 28.57
N ALA A 44 -58.25 5.26 28.11
CA ALA A 44 -59.46 4.61 27.60
C ALA A 44 -59.32 4.46 26.08
N TYR A 45 -59.01 3.25 25.62
CA TYR A 45 -59.11 2.87 24.20
C TYR A 45 -60.54 2.41 23.92
N SER A 46 -61.32 3.18 23.16
CA SER A 46 -62.60 2.70 22.62
C SER A 46 -62.40 2.29 21.17
N SER A 47 -62.46 0.98 20.92
CA SER A 47 -62.31 0.35 19.61
C SER A 47 -63.58 0.48 18.76
N LYS A 48 -63.45 1.11 17.57
CA LYS A 48 -64.24 0.90 16.31
C LYS A 48 -63.94 2.04 15.31
N PRO A 49 -63.86 1.80 13.98
CA PRO A 49 -63.49 0.59 13.23
C PRO A 49 -61.96 0.54 12.97
N ASP A 50 -61.50 -0.39 12.12
CA ASP A 50 -60.18 -1.04 12.03
C ASP A 50 -58.90 -0.19 11.77
N ASP A 51 -58.91 1.12 12.04
CA ASP A 51 -57.80 2.05 11.79
C ASP A 51 -57.76 3.28 12.72
N ALA A 52 -58.61 3.28 13.76
CA ALA A 52 -58.81 4.43 14.64
C ALA A 52 -58.56 4.11 16.12
N VAL A 53 -57.95 5.07 16.83
CA VAL A 53 -57.74 5.03 18.28
C VAL A 53 -58.19 6.33 18.92
N ILE A 54 -58.92 6.24 20.02
CA ILE A 54 -59.29 7.38 20.84
C ILE A 54 -58.25 7.51 21.95
N LEU A 55 -57.63 8.69 22.06
CA LEU A 55 -56.70 9.03 23.11
C LEU A 55 -57.32 10.08 24.02
N GLN A 56 -57.26 9.84 25.32
CA GLN A 56 -57.66 10.78 26.36
C GLN A 56 -56.50 11.00 27.33
N TRP A 57 -56.29 12.24 27.76
CA TRP A 57 -55.26 12.62 28.72
C TRP A 57 -55.77 13.60 29.77
N ALA A 58 -54.98 13.84 30.81
CA ALA A 58 -55.27 14.89 31.80
C ALA A 58 -54.57 16.20 31.41
N ALA A 59 -55.20 17.33 31.72
CA ALA A 59 -54.56 18.63 31.59
C ALA A 59 -53.32 18.72 32.52
N PRO A 60 -52.26 19.44 32.12
CA PRO A 60 -51.05 19.57 32.94
C PRO A 60 -51.35 20.26 34.26
N TYR A 61 -50.72 19.78 35.35
CA TYR A 61 -50.93 20.27 36.72
C TYR A 61 -50.65 21.77 36.90
N THR A 62 -49.72 22.32 36.11
CA THR A 62 -49.45 23.76 36.05
C THR A 62 -49.42 24.21 34.59
N ASP A 63 -50.01 25.38 34.33
CA ASP A 63 -50.04 26.02 33.01
C ASP A 63 -48.79 26.89 32.74
N GLY A 64 -47.84 26.92 33.68
CA GLY A 64 -46.64 27.76 33.62
C GLY A 64 -46.93 29.26 33.78
N GLY A 65 -48.13 29.63 34.25
CA GLY A 65 -48.56 31.01 34.45
C GLY A 65 -49.35 31.62 33.28
N THR A 66 -49.62 30.87 32.20
CA THR A 66 -50.48 31.29 31.09
C THR A 66 -51.38 30.14 30.64
N PRO A 67 -52.66 30.39 30.29
CA PRO A 67 -53.58 29.31 29.89
C PRO A 67 -53.06 28.44 28.76
N VAL A 68 -53.32 27.13 28.84
CA VAL A 68 -53.02 26.18 27.77
C VAL A 68 -53.92 26.46 26.57
N ASN A 69 -53.32 26.64 25.39
CA ASN A 69 -53.99 26.98 24.14
C ASN A 69 -54.31 25.75 23.27
N GLY A 70 -53.60 24.64 23.49
CA GLY A 70 -53.82 23.39 22.78
C GLY A 70 -52.74 22.35 23.04
N TYR A 71 -52.93 21.17 22.48
CA TYR A 71 -52.10 19.99 22.66
C TYR A 71 -51.63 19.45 21.30
N ALA A 72 -50.34 19.16 21.17
CA ALA A 72 -49.80 18.42 20.05
C ALA A 72 -49.68 16.95 20.43
N VAL A 73 -50.35 16.10 19.67
CA VAL A 73 -50.29 14.65 19.82
C VAL A 73 -49.28 14.10 18.83
N GLU A 74 -48.28 13.38 19.33
CA GLU A 74 -47.27 12.71 18.54
C GLU A 74 -47.44 11.20 18.70
N ARG A 75 -47.17 10.46 17.62
CA ARG A 75 -47.13 9.00 17.61
C ARG A 75 -45.75 8.52 17.17
N LYS A 76 -45.41 7.33 17.59
CA LYS A 76 -44.22 6.59 17.15
C LYS A 76 -44.65 5.15 16.88
N ALA A 77 -44.26 4.63 15.72
CA ALA A 77 -44.53 3.24 15.35
C ALA A 77 -43.38 2.34 15.81
N GLY A 78 -43.66 1.26 16.52
CA GLY A 78 -42.64 0.36 17.04
C GLY A 78 -41.75 0.97 18.14
N ALA A 79 -40.82 0.17 18.65
CA ALA A 79 -39.84 0.61 19.65
C ALA A 79 -38.78 1.57 19.09
N ASN A 80 -38.44 1.47 17.80
CA ASN A 80 -37.36 2.22 17.15
C ASN A 80 -37.83 3.36 16.23
N GLY A 81 -39.14 3.51 15.99
CA GLY A 81 -39.66 4.56 15.11
C GLY A 81 -39.35 5.99 15.54
N GLN A 82 -39.59 6.93 14.63
CA GLN A 82 -39.48 8.36 14.87
C GLN A 82 -40.80 8.92 15.42
N TRP A 83 -40.70 9.96 16.24
CA TRP A 83 -41.89 10.68 16.72
C TRP A 83 -42.41 11.60 15.62
N VAL A 84 -43.60 11.30 15.13
CA VAL A 84 -44.30 12.07 14.10
C VAL A 84 -45.59 12.63 14.66
N ARG A 85 -46.04 13.74 14.09
CA ARG A 85 -47.29 14.37 14.51
C ARG A 85 -48.47 13.49 14.11
N ALA A 86 -49.28 13.07 15.08
CA ALA A 86 -50.39 12.15 14.87
C ALA A 86 -51.67 12.86 14.42
N HIS A 87 -51.87 14.11 14.85
CA HIS A 87 -53.02 14.94 14.48
C HIS A 87 -52.56 16.25 13.82
N PRO A 88 -53.12 16.65 12.66
CA PRO A 88 -52.60 17.77 11.87
C PRO A 88 -52.71 19.13 12.57
N LEU A 89 -53.67 19.29 13.47
CA LEU A 89 -53.92 20.53 14.22
C LEU A 89 -53.66 20.36 15.72
N ASP A 90 -53.53 21.47 16.45
CA ASP A 90 -53.45 21.43 17.91
C ASP A 90 -54.84 21.12 18.48
N VAL A 91 -54.92 20.08 19.30
CA VAL A 91 -56.16 19.65 19.93
C VAL A 91 -56.45 20.59 21.10
N ARG A 92 -57.63 21.19 21.17
CA ARG A 92 -57.99 22.08 22.29
C ARG A 92 -58.51 21.35 23.51
N GLU A 93 -59.13 20.20 23.26
CA GLU A 93 -59.68 19.32 24.28
C GLU A 93 -58.62 18.32 24.74
N THR A 94 -58.91 17.59 25.81
CA THR A 94 -58.03 16.53 26.33
C THR A 94 -58.39 15.15 25.79
N GLU A 95 -59.02 15.11 24.61
CA GLU A 95 -59.46 13.92 23.89
C GLU A 95 -59.25 14.13 22.38
N VAL A 96 -58.77 13.10 21.68
CA VAL A 96 -58.71 13.09 20.22
C VAL A 96 -58.95 11.69 19.66
N THR A 97 -59.64 11.61 18.54
CA THR A 97 -59.68 10.39 17.72
C THR A 97 -58.61 10.49 16.64
N LEU A 98 -57.64 9.59 16.67
CA LEU A 98 -56.65 9.44 15.62
C LEU A 98 -57.14 8.39 14.62
N THR A 99 -57.00 8.68 13.33
CA THR A 99 -57.39 7.80 12.21
C THR A 99 -56.19 7.56 11.29
N GLY A 100 -56.25 6.53 10.45
CA GLY A 100 -55.18 6.22 9.49
C GLY A 100 -53.98 5.55 10.13
N LEU A 101 -54.19 4.79 11.21
CA LEU A 101 -53.17 3.89 11.75
C LEU A 101 -53.11 2.60 10.93
N GLN A 102 -51.93 2.02 10.78
CA GLN A 102 -51.79 0.76 10.05
C GLN A 102 -52.31 -0.43 10.88
N PRO A 103 -53.23 -1.26 10.34
CA PRO A 103 -53.71 -2.45 11.04
C PRO A 103 -52.58 -3.43 11.35
N GLY A 104 -52.51 -3.93 12.58
CA GLY A 104 -51.45 -4.85 13.03
C GLY A 104 -50.13 -4.18 13.38
N GLN A 105 -50.01 -2.86 13.27
CA GLN A 105 -48.84 -2.12 13.74
C GLN A 105 -48.98 -1.73 15.21
N ASP A 106 -47.89 -1.82 15.97
CA ASP A 106 -47.84 -1.24 17.32
C ASP A 106 -47.43 0.23 17.27
N TYR A 107 -48.16 1.06 18.03
CA TYR A 107 -47.88 2.48 18.20
C TYR A 107 -47.74 2.86 19.67
N ARG A 108 -46.92 3.87 19.92
CA ARG A 108 -46.87 4.62 21.17
C ARG A 108 -47.22 6.07 20.91
N PHE A 109 -47.80 6.73 21.90
CA PHE A 109 -48.27 8.10 21.81
C PHE A 109 -47.68 8.95 22.93
N ARG A 110 -47.50 10.24 22.66
CA ARG A 110 -47.16 11.24 23.68
C ARG A 110 -47.81 12.58 23.33
N VAL A 111 -47.98 13.42 24.34
CA VAL A 111 -48.67 14.71 24.19
C VAL A 111 -47.78 15.84 24.69
N LYS A 112 -47.76 16.96 23.96
CA LYS A 112 -47.13 18.23 24.37
C LYS A 112 -48.21 19.29 24.52
N ALA A 113 -48.18 20.06 25.60
CA ALA A 113 -49.06 21.21 25.77
C ALA A 113 -48.44 22.47 25.15
N SER A 114 -49.26 23.38 24.67
CA SER A 114 -48.85 24.71 24.20
C SER A 114 -49.56 25.80 24.99
N ASN A 115 -48.86 26.90 25.24
CA ASN A 115 -49.43 28.12 25.79
C ASN A 115 -48.93 29.34 25.01
N ALA A 116 -49.19 30.56 25.49
CA ALA A 116 -48.76 31.79 24.80
C ALA A 116 -47.22 31.96 24.71
N ILE A 117 -46.46 31.18 25.49
CA ILE A 117 -45.00 31.26 25.58
C ILE A 117 -44.35 30.20 24.68
N GLY A 118 -44.95 29.02 24.55
CA GLY A 118 -44.44 27.97 23.67
C GLY A 118 -44.94 26.58 24.04
N TRP A 119 -44.15 25.57 23.67
CA TRP A 119 -44.43 24.15 23.90
C TRP A 119 -43.82 23.66 25.20
N SER A 120 -44.54 22.77 25.89
CA SER A 120 -44.00 22.02 27.02
C SER A 120 -43.02 20.95 26.54
N GLU A 121 -42.24 20.41 27.49
CA GLU A 121 -41.60 19.12 27.30
C GLU A 121 -42.66 18.04 26.96
N PRO A 122 -42.29 17.00 26.19
CA PRO A 122 -43.18 15.89 25.94
C PRO A 122 -43.61 15.21 27.23
N GLY A 123 -44.88 14.82 27.27
CA GLY A 123 -45.43 13.97 28.31
C GLY A 123 -44.82 12.56 28.34
N SER A 124 -45.21 11.77 29.34
CA SER A 124 -44.86 10.35 29.41
C SER A 124 -45.38 9.60 28.19
N GLU A 125 -44.58 8.66 27.69
CA GLU A 125 -44.98 7.78 26.60
C GLU A 125 -46.13 6.87 27.06
N SER A 126 -47.08 6.59 26.16
CA SER A 126 -48.11 5.60 26.38
C SER A 126 -47.53 4.18 26.36
N GLU A 127 -48.27 3.22 26.92
CA GLU A 127 -48.05 1.81 26.61
C GLU A 127 -48.22 1.55 25.11
N SER A 128 -47.61 0.46 24.63
CA SER A 128 -47.76 0.03 23.24
C SER A 128 -49.20 -0.36 22.92
N TYR A 129 -49.77 0.28 21.91
CA TYR A 129 -51.09 -0.03 21.37
C TYR A 129 -50.93 -0.78 20.04
N LEU A 130 -51.28 -2.07 20.02
CA LEU A 130 -51.37 -2.85 18.79
C LEU A 130 -52.71 -2.53 18.11
N VAL A 131 -52.67 -1.99 16.89
CA VAL A 131 -53.87 -1.71 16.11
C VAL A 131 -54.53 -3.03 15.76
N PRO A 132 -55.80 -3.26 16.14
CA PRO A 132 -56.52 -4.46 15.77
C PRO A 132 -56.58 -4.61 14.24
N TYR A 133 -56.44 -5.83 13.76
CA TYR A 133 -56.65 -6.17 12.36
C TYR A 133 -57.56 -7.41 12.30
N ASP A 134 -58.34 -7.53 11.23
CA ASP A 134 -59.17 -8.71 11.00
C ASP A 134 -58.25 -9.88 10.58
N PRO A 135 -58.21 -10.99 11.34
CA PRO A 135 -57.42 -12.17 10.96
C PRO A 135 -57.84 -12.80 9.63
N ASN A 136 -59.01 -12.46 9.09
CA ASN A 136 -59.44 -12.88 7.75
C ASN A 136 -58.98 -11.91 6.64
N ASN A 137 -58.53 -10.71 7.00
CA ASN A 137 -58.07 -9.67 6.07
C ASN A 137 -56.54 -9.52 6.13
N VAL A 138 -55.85 -10.64 6.03
CA VAL A 138 -54.39 -10.68 5.99
C VAL A 138 -53.92 -10.54 4.54
N VAL A 139 -52.97 -9.64 4.31
CA VAL A 139 -52.40 -9.33 3.00
C VAL A 139 -50.93 -9.73 3.01
N ARG A 140 -50.57 -10.68 2.13
CA ARG A 140 -49.18 -11.14 1.98
C ARG A 140 -48.24 -9.98 1.66
N PRO A 141 -46.95 -10.06 2.03
CA PRO A 141 -46.00 -8.99 1.78
C PRO A 141 -45.84 -8.80 0.28
N SER A 142 -45.77 -7.55 -0.17
CA SER A 142 -45.60 -7.19 -1.57
C SER A 142 -44.61 -6.05 -1.70
N PHE A 143 -43.67 -6.18 -2.63
CA PHE A 143 -42.68 -5.15 -2.93
C PHE A 143 -43.30 -4.15 -3.91
N THR A 144 -43.61 -2.94 -3.45
CA THR A 144 -44.01 -1.82 -4.32
C THR A 144 -42.78 -1.26 -5.03
N VAL A 145 -41.65 -1.21 -4.33
CA VAL A 145 -40.32 -0.97 -4.88
C VAL A 145 -39.44 -2.17 -4.55
N GLY A 146 -39.13 -2.96 -5.58
CA GLY A 146 -38.20 -4.09 -5.48
C GLY A 146 -36.75 -3.69 -5.74
N LEU A 147 -35.86 -4.62 -5.46
CA LEU A 147 -34.43 -4.47 -5.73
C LEU A 147 -34.14 -4.37 -7.23
N ARG A 148 -33.05 -3.67 -7.55
CA ARG A 148 -32.49 -3.55 -8.90
C ARG A 148 -31.01 -3.84 -8.86
N ASP A 149 -30.49 -4.38 -9.95
CA ASP A 149 -29.07 -4.65 -10.09
C ASP A 149 -28.27 -3.35 -9.94
N ALA A 150 -27.12 -3.45 -9.27
CA ALA A 150 -26.26 -2.33 -8.97
C ALA A 150 -24.83 -2.65 -9.42
N ILE A 151 -24.21 -1.68 -10.07
CA ILE A 151 -22.79 -1.71 -10.44
C ILE A 151 -22.10 -0.66 -9.58
N VAL A 152 -21.06 -1.06 -8.85
CA VAL A 152 -20.32 -0.19 -7.93
C VAL A 152 -18.82 -0.35 -8.14
N MET A 153 -18.09 0.76 -7.99
CA MET A 153 -16.63 0.72 -8.03
C MET A 153 -16.08 0.14 -6.72
N GLU A 154 -14.99 -0.60 -6.80
CA GLU A 154 -14.30 -1.09 -5.61
C GLU A 154 -13.95 0.06 -4.64
N HIS A 155 -14.14 -0.18 -3.34
CA HIS A 155 -14.02 0.78 -2.23
C HIS A 155 -15.11 1.85 -2.12
N GLU A 156 -16.08 1.89 -3.02
CA GLU A 156 -17.25 2.76 -2.88
C GLU A 156 -18.35 2.11 -2.01
N LYS A 157 -19.36 2.92 -1.67
CA LYS A 157 -20.57 2.43 -0.99
C LYS A 157 -21.71 2.19 -1.97
N VAL A 158 -22.57 1.22 -1.67
CA VAL A 158 -23.81 0.95 -2.40
C VAL A 158 -25.00 0.96 -1.45
N GLU A 159 -26.13 1.48 -1.93
CA GLU A 159 -27.39 1.56 -1.18
C GLU A 159 -28.51 0.88 -1.97
N PHE A 160 -29.19 -0.06 -1.31
CA PHE A 160 -30.37 -0.73 -1.80
C PHE A 160 -31.58 -0.28 -0.99
N VAL A 161 -32.63 0.14 -1.69
CA VAL A 161 -33.87 0.61 -1.08
C VAL A 161 -35.01 -0.28 -1.57
N VAL A 162 -35.79 -0.80 -0.63
CA VAL A 162 -37.04 -1.51 -0.92
C VAL A 162 -38.19 -0.84 -0.20
N GLU A 163 -39.37 -0.98 -0.79
CA GLU A 163 -40.62 -0.59 -0.16
C GLU A 163 -41.55 -1.80 -0.13
N VAL A 164 -41.99 -2.16 1.08
CA VAL A 164 -42.74 -3.38 1.36
C VAL A 164 -44.05 -3.04 2.06
N GLN A 165 -45.14 -3.51 1.47
CA GLN A 165 -46.50 -3.38 2.00
C GLN A 165 -47.07 -4.75 2.37
N GLY A 166 -47.87 -4.83 3.42
CA GLY A 166 -48.52 -6.05 3.89
C GLY A 166 -49.32 -5.82 5.17
N ILE A 167 -50.32 -6.67 5.41
CA ILE A 167 -51.16 -6.64 6.61
C ILE A 167 -51.13 -8.04 7.24
N PRO A 168 -50.68 -8.21 8.49
CA PRO A 168 -49.97 -7.22 9.31
C PRO A 168 -48.63 -6.77 8.69
N PRO A 169 -48.08 -5.63 9.15
CA PRO A 169 -46.74 -5.13 8.85
C PRO A 169 -45.69 -6.26 8.73
N PRO A 170 -45.10 -6.48 7.54
CA PRO A 170 -44.13 -7.55 7.37
C PRO A 170 -42.79 -7.23 8.02
N GLU A 171 -42.14 -8.25 8.56
CA GLU A 171 -40.75 -8.20 8.98
C GLU A 171 -39.83 -8.36 7.77
N VAL A 172 -38.80 -7.51 7.68
CA VAL A 172 -37.85 -7.48 6.56
C VAL A 172 -36.51 -8.05 7.01
N GLN A 173 -35.98 -8.99 6.24
CA GLN A 173 -34.67 -9.59 6.43
C GLN A 173 -33.84 -9.47 5.15
N TRP A 174 -32.60 -9.02 5.29
CA TRP A 174 -31.66 -8.86 4.19
C TRP A 174 -30.65 -10.00 4.18
N VAL A 175 -30.36 -10.51 2.99
CA VAL A 175 -29.32 -11.51 2.73
C VAL A 175 -28.37 -10.92 1.70
N VAL A 176 -27.13 -10.71 2.10
CA VAL A 176 -26.07 -10.15 1.26
C VAL A 176 -24.83 -11.03 1.34
N ASN A 177 -24.08 -11.09 0.25
CA ASN A 177 -22.73 -11.63 0.27
C ASN A 177 -21.78 -10.51 0.72
N ALA A 178 -21.64 -10.27 2.03
CA ALA A 178 -20.71 -9.28 2.55
C ALA A 178 -19.54 -9.96 3.24
N SER A 179 -18.32 -9.44 3.03
CA SER A 179 -17.09 -9.97 3.61
C SER A 179 -17.09 -9.90 5.13
N THR A 180 -17.80 -8.93 5.71
CA THR A 180 -17.88 -8.70 7.15
C THR A 180 -19.16 -7.95 7.52
N ASP A 181 -19.83 -8.38 8.59
CA ASP A 181 -21.08 -7.76 9.07
C ASP A 181 -20.95 -6.28 9.45
N SER A 182 -19.75 -5.82 9.83
CA SER A 182 -19.51 -4.42 10.22
C SER A 182 -19.61 -3.42 9.07
N LYS A 183 -19.51 -3.89 7.81
CA LYS A 183 -19.67 -3.05 6.61
C LYS A 183 -21.13 -2.81 6.25
N VAL A 184 -22.01 -3.69 6.72
CA VAL A 184 -23.43 -3.75 6.37
C VAL A 184 -24.25 -2.98 7.39
N ILE A 185 -25.01 -2.00 6.92
CA ILE A 185 -25.93 -1.21 7.72
C ILE A 185 -27.33 -1.43 7.16
N VAL A 186 -28.19 -2.04 7.96
CA VAL A 186 -29.60 -2.25 7.63
C VAL A 186 -30.44 -1.31 8.46
N THR A 187 -31.40 -0.63 7.83
CA THR A 187 -32.45 0.10 8.53
C THR A 187 -33.70 -0.77 8.64
N ASP A 188 -34.30 -0.76 9.83
CA ASP A 188 -35.58 -1.40 10.09
C ASP A 188 -36.64 -0.86 9.11
N ARG A 189 -37.62 -1.69 8.74
CA ARG A 189 -38.77 -1.24 7.93
C ARG A 189 -39.47 -0.09 8.65
N ASP A 190 -39.50 1.06 8.01
CA ASP A 190 -40.31 2.19 8.45
C ASP A 190 -41.78 1.75 8.45
N PRO A 191 -42.46 1.76 9.60
CA PRO A 191 -43.84 1.31 9.67
C PRO A 191 -44.80 2.16 8.84
N ASP A 192 -44.55 3.45 8.67
CA ASP A 192 -45.44 4.37 7.97
C ASP A 192 -45.26 4.31 6.46
N THR A 193 -44.01 4.25 6.00
CA THR A 193 -43.69 4.27 4.56
C THR A 193 -43.46 2.88 3.98
N GLY A 194 -43.19 1.88 4.81
CA GLY A 194 -42.82 0.53 4.37
C GLY A 194 -41.39 0.43 3.82
N VAL A 195 -40.60 1.50 3.91
CA VAL A 195 -39.23 1.56 3.36
C VAL A 195 -38.24 0.86 4.28
N SER A 196 -37.37 0.03 3.73
CA SER A 196 -36.17 -0.48 4.40
C SER A 196 -34.97 -0.28 3.47
N THR A 197 -33.84 0.10 4.05
CA THR A 197 -32.60 0.39 3.32
C THR A 197 -31.47 -0.49 3.81
N LEU A 198 -30.67 -0.97 2.86
CA LEU A 198 -29.44 -1.71 3.08
C LEU A 198 -28.29 -0.91 2.49
N VAL A 199 -27.28 -0.61 3.28
CA VAL A 199 -26.06 0.07 2.86
C VAL A 199 -24.88 -0.85 3.08
N VAL A 200 -24.09 -1.07 2.04
CA VAL A 200 -22.80 -1.79 2.12
C VAL A 200 -21.68 -0.78 1.86
N ASN A 201 -20.81 -0.59 2.85
CA ASN A 201 -19.67 0.33 2.76
C ASN A 201 -18.39 -0.40 2.36
N ASP A 202 -17.47 0.30 1.68
CA ASP A 202 -16.18 -0.23 1.26
C ASP A 202 -16.33 -1.58 0.53
N VAL A 203 -17.09 -1.55 -0.58
CA VAL A 203 -17.40 -2.75 -1.36
C VAL A 203 -16.14 -3.31 -2.01
N LEU A 204 -15.87 -4.59 -1.80
CA LEU A 204 -14.73 -5.31 -2.36
C LEU A 204 -15.19 -6.33 -3.41
N ALA A 205 -14.24 -6.81 -4.21
CA ALA A 205 -14.52 -7.86 -5.21
C ALA A 205 -15.12 -9.16 -4.64
N CYS A 206 -14.93 -9.46 -3.35
CA CYS A 206 -15.53 -10.62 -2.69
C CYS A 206 -16.99 -10.41 -2.29
N ASP A 207 -17.47 -9.16 -2.26
CA ASP A 207 -18.85 -8.80 -1.92
C ASP A 207 -19.78 -8.92 -3.15
N GLU A 208 -19.21 -9.19 -4.32
CA GLU A 208 -19.95 -9.45 -5.56
C GLU A 208 -20.89 -10.64 -5.37
N GLY A 209 -22.15 -10.51 -5.81
CA GLY A 209 -23.12 -11.58 -5.69
C GLY A 209 -24.58 -11.14 -5.67
N GLU A 210 -25.44 -12.06 -5.23
CA GLU A 210 -26.88 -11.84 -5.16
C GLU A 210 -27.27 -11.22 -3.81
N VAL A 211 -27.98 -10.10 -3.85
CA VAL A 211 -28.61 -9.44 -2.72
C VAL A 211 -30.09 -9.81 -2.69
N LYS A 212 -30.58 -10.31 -1.55
CA LYS A 212 -31.99 -10.66 -1.37
C LYS A 212 -32.59 -9.87 -0.22
N CYS A 213 -33.82 -9.42 -0.43
CA CYS A 213 -34.67 -8.89 0.61
C CYS A 213 -35.88 -9.82 0.76
N ILE A 214 -36.07 -10.34 1.97
CA ILE A 214 -37.12 -11.30 2.31
C ILE A 214 -38.07 -10.60 3.27
N ALA A 215 -39.34 -10.46 2.85
CA ALA A 215 -40.39 -9.91 3.68
C ALA A 215 -41.33 -11.03 4.12
N THR A 216 -41.58 -11.15 5.42
CA THR A 216 -42.39 -12.23 6.01
C THR A 216 -43.50 -11.67 6.89
N ASN A 217 -44.72 -12.18 6.72
CA ASN A 217 -45.82 -12.03 7.67
C ASN A 217 -46.61 -13.34 7.78
N GLU A 218 -47.67 -13.35 8.57
CA GLU A 218 -48.52 -14.53 8.76
C GLU A 218 -49.27 -14.98 7.48
N ALA A 219 -49.50 -14.08 6.52
CA ALA A 219 -50.08 -14.42 5.23
C ALA A 219 -49.05 -15.04 4.26
N GLY A 220 -47.75 -14.96 4.58
CA GLY A 220 -46.69 -15.66 3.87
C GLY A 220 -45.42 -14.84 3.69
N GLN A 221 -44.60 -15.26 2.73
CA GLN A 221 -43.31 -14.67 2.43
C GLN A 221 -43.25 -14.19 0.98
N SER A 222 -42.53 -13.10 0.77
CA SER A 222 -42.16 -12.59 -0.55
C SER A 222 -40.68 -12.23 -0.55
N THR A 223 -40.02 -12.43 -1.70
CA THR A 223 -38.59 -12.19 -1.84
C THR A 223 -38.35 -11.31 -3.07
N SER A 224 -37.50 -10.30 -2.91
CA SER A 224 -36.93 -9.53 -4.01
C SER A 224 -35.44 -9.82 -4.08
N SER A 225 -34.86 -9.87 -5.28
CA SER A 225 -33.43 -10.17 -5.49
C SER A 225 -32.83 -9.24 -6.53
N ALA A 226 -31.54 -8.93 -6.39
CA ALA A 226 -30.75 -8.16 -7.34
C ALA A 226 -29.29 -8.63 -7.32
N ILE A 227 -28.55 -8.32 -8.39
CA ILE A 227 -27.13 -8.62 -8.52
C ILE A 227 -26.31 -7.36 -8.19
N LEU A 228 -25.35 -7.52 -7.29
CA LEU A 228 -24.29 -6.54 -7.03
C LEU A 228 -23.05 -6.92 -7.84
N SER A 229 -22.70 -6.10 -8.82
CA SER A 229 -21.50 -6.24 -9.64
C SER A 229 -20.44 -5.22 -9.23
N VAL A 230 -19.22 -5.68 -8.99
CA VAL A 230 -18.11 -4.83 -8.53
C VAL A 230 -17.12 -4.60 -9.67
N GLU A 231 -16.94 -3.34 -10.01
CA GLU A 231 -16.07 -2.89 -11.09
C GLU A 231 -14.83 -2.18 -10.56
N ALA A 232 -13.72 -2.26 -11.30
CA ALA A 232 -12.45 -1.66 -10.92
C ALA A 232 -11.71 -1.19 -12.19
N PRO A 233 -11.11 0.01 -12.17
CA PRO A 233 -10.37 0.49 -13.34
C PRO A 233 -9.17 -0.42 -13.62
N PRO A 234 -8.73 -0.49 -14.88
CA PRO A 234 -7.53 -1.25 -15.21
C PRO A 234 -6.32 -0.64 -14.51
N ARG A 235 -5.45 -1.50 -13.98
CA ARG A 235 -4.19 -1.08 -13.38
C ARG A 235 -3.10 -2.09 -13.64
N ALA A 236 -1.96 -1.63 -14.16
CA ALA A 236 -0.76 -2.42 -14.32
C ALA A 236 0.05 -2.42 -13.02
N VAL A 237 0.47 -3.60 -12.58
CA VAL A 237 1.31 -3.79 -11.41
C VAL A 237 2.71 -4.17 -11.87
N LEU A 238 3.63 -3.20 -11.75
CA LEU A 238 5.04 -3.38 -12.06
C LEU A 238 5.79 -3.91 -10.83
N THR A 239 6.54 -4.99 -11.02
CA THR A 239 7.50 -5.45 -10.01
C THR A 239 8.74 -4.56 -10.05
N LYS A 240 9.36 -4.27 -8.88
CA LYS A 240 10.58 -3.45 -8.78
C LYS A 240 11.75 -3.88 -9.68
N LYS A 241 11.81 -5.16 -10.05
CA LYS A 241 12.80 -5.71 -11.01
C LYS A 241 12.80 -5.02 -12.39
N TYR A 242 11.79 -4.21 -12.69
CA TYR A 242 11.65 -3.54 -13.98
C TYR A 242 12.07 -2.07 -13.96
N GLU A 243 12.37 -1.49 -12.79
CA GLU A 243 12.72 -0.06 -12.65
C GLU A 243 14.10 0.26 -13.26
N ASP A 244 15.06 -0.66 -13.16
CA ASP A 244 16.44 -0.47 -13.65
C ASP A 244 16.63 -0.93 -15.11
N GLY A 245 15.56 -1.35 -15.79
CA GLY A 245 15.61 -1.97 -17.11
C GLY A 245 15.97 -3.47 -17.05
N LEU A 246 15.68 -4.18 -18.13
CA LEU A 246 15.91 -5.62 -18.24
C LEU A 246 16.98 -5.92 -19.28
N ILE A 247 17.89 -6.81 -18.89
CA ILE A 247 19.06 -7.18 -19.66
C ILE A 247 18.93 -8.65 -20.06
N PHE A 248 19.16 -8.97 -21.32
CA PHE A 248 19.17 -10.34 -21.84
C PHE A 248 20.41 -10.60 -22.71
N GLU A 249 20.95 -11.82 -22.66
CA GLU A 249 21.98 -12.27 -23.59
C GLU A 249 21.36 -12.53 -24.97
N GLU A 250 22.10 -12.29 -26.05
CA GLU A 250 21.65 -12.58 -27.41
C GLU A 250 21.43 -14.09 -27.58
N GLY A 251 20.27 -14.47 -28.10
CA GLY A 251 19.83 -15.87 -28.22
C GLY A 251 18.95 -16.35 -27.06
N ASP A 252 18.90 -15.63 -25.94
CA ASP A 252 18.00 -15.94 -24.83
C ASP A 252 16.53 -15.70 -25.19
N ILE A 253 15.64 -16.17 -24.32
CA ILE A 253 14.21 -15.91 -24.41
C ILE A 253 13.88 -14.71 -23.51
N ILE A 254 13.51 -13.59 -24.12
CA ILE A 254 12.99 -12.43 -23.38
C ILE A 254 11.61 -12.80 -22.83
N ARG A 255 11.41 -12.70 -21.52
CA ARG A 255 10.12 -12.98 -20.87
C ARG A 255 9.69 -11.80 -20.01
N LEU A 256 8.79 -10.97 -20.54
CA LEU A 256 8.21 -9.83 -19.84
C LEU A 256 6.87 -10.24 -19.23
N LYS A 257 6.78 -10.30 -17.91
CA LYS A 257 5.53 -10.58 -17.19
C LYS A 257 4.98 -9.30 -16.57
N VAL A 258 3.74 -8.96 -16.89
CA VAL A 258 3.03 -7.83 -16.28
C VAL A 258 1.78 -8.36 -15.60
N GLU A 259 1.69 -8.10 -14.29
CA GLU A 259 0.48 -8.38 -13.52
C GLU A 259 -0.46 -7.19 -13.69
N PHE A 260 -1.76 -7.46 -13.79
CA PHE A 260 -2.75 -6.40 -13.93
C PHE A 260 -3.99 -6.71 -13.10
N THR A 261 -4.67 -5.65 -12.68
CA THR A 261 -6.00 -5.70 -12.06
C THR A 261 -6.98 -4.92 -12.92
N GLY A 262 -8.27 -5.19 -12.77
CA GLY A 262 -9.33 -4.49 -13.50
C GLY A 262 -10.55 -5.37 -13.70
N ARG A 263 -11.73 -4.81 -13.47
CA ARG A 263 -13.02 -5.46 -13.61
C ARG A 263 -13.97 -4.51 -14.37
N PRO A 264 -14.49 -4.87 -15.55
CA PRO A 264 -14.27 -6.13 -16.26
C PRO A 264 -12.82 -6.27 -16.76
N ARG A 265 -12.43 -7.50 -17.12
CA ARG A 265 -11.07 -7.82 -17.59
C ARG A 265 -10.66 -6.85 -18.71
N PRO A 266 -9.53 -6.14 -18.59
CA PRO A 266 -9.12 -5.18 -19.60
C PRO A 266 -8.68 -5.85 -20.90
N GLU A 267 -8.86 -5.13 -21.99
CA GLU A 267 -8.22 -5.42 -23.27
C GLU A 267 -6.74 -5.06 -23.18
N ILE A 268 -5.88 -5.98 -23.60
CA ILE A 268 -4.43 -5.90 -23.41
C ILE A 268 -3.76 -5.81 -24.78
N THR A 269 -2.96 -4.77 -24.97
CA THR A 269 -2.22 -4.54 -26.21
C THR A 269 -0.75 -4.25 -25.89
N TRP A 270 0.14 -4.92 -26.60
CA TRP A 270 1.59 -4.78 -26.44
C TRP A 270 2.17 -3.94 -27.57
N TYR A 271 3.21 -3.17 -27.25
CA TYR A 271 3.92 -2.29 -28.16
C TYR A 271 5.44 -2.46 -27.97
N HIS A 272 6.19 -2.22 -29.04
CA HIS A 272 7.64 -2.10 -29.05
C HIS A 272 7.99 -0.83 -29.83
N GLU A 273 8.73 0.09 -29.20
CA GLU A 273 9.09 1.38 -29.79
C GLU A 273 7.86 2.14 -30.35
N ASN A 274 6.77 2.14 -29.58
CA ASN A 274 5.46 2.72 -29.94
C ASN A 274 4.75 2.07 -31.15
N LYS A 275 5.22 0.92 -31.63
CA LYS A 275 4.54 0.14 -32.69
C LYS A 275 3.81 -1.05 -32.07
N LEU A 276 2.59 -1.27 -32.52
CA LEU A 276 1.78 -2.41 -32.08
C LEU A 276 2.53 -3.71 -32.40
N LEU A 277 2.74 -4.53 -31.37
CA LEU A 277 3.31 -5.86 -31.52
C LEU A 277 2.23 -6.82 -32.01
N ALA A 278 2.51 -7.49 -33.11
CA ALA A 278 1.73 -8.62 -33.58
C ALA A 278 2.52 -9.90 -33.27
N PRO A 279 1.87 -10.97 -32.77
CA PRO A 279 2.52 -12.26 -32.62
C PRO A 279 3.13 -12.70 -33.95
N ASP A 280 4.40 -13.09 -33.93
CA ASP A 280 5.11 -13.66 -35.07
C ASP A 280 5.67 -15.04 -34.67
N GLY A 281 6.38 -15.72 -35.56
CA GLY A 281 6.95 -17.04 -35.23
C GLY A 281 7.97 -17.06 -34.08
N ARG A 282 8.46 -15.89 -33.63
CA ARG A 282 9.38 -15.72 -32.50
C ARG A 282 8.71 -15.09 -31.27
N MET A 283 7.65 -14.32 -31.45
CA MET A 283 6.96 -13.55 -30.42
C MET A 283 5.63 -14.17 -30.06
N GLU A 284 5.46 -14.53 -28.80
CA GLU A 284 4.24 -15.11 -28.25
C GLU A 284 3.70 -14.24 -27.11
N ILE A 285 2.41 -13.92 -27.15
CA ILE A 285 1.73 -13.16 -26.09
C ILE A 285 0.74 -14.10 -25.42
N GLU A 286 0.98 -14.40 -24.15
CA GLU A 286 0.08 -15.17 -23.31
C GLU A 286 -0.72 -14.21 -22.43
N ILE A 287 -2.05 -14.33 -22.46
CA ILE A 287 -2.95 -13.49 -21.65
C ILE A 287 -3.72 -14.38 -20.67
N MET A 288 -3.34 -14.33 -19.40
CA MET A 288 -3.98 -15.05 -18.30
C MET A 288 -5.01 -14.15 -17.57
N ALA A 289 -5.62 -14.66 -16.50
CA ALA A 289 -6.68 -13.95 -15.78
C ALA A 289 -6.18 -12.65 -15.09
N ASP A 290 -4.97 -12.68 -14.55
CA ASP A 290 -4.37 -11.64 -13.70
C ASP A 290 -3.01 -11.13 -14.22
N CYS A 291 -2.51 -11.71 -15.32
CA CYS A 291 -1.23 -11.32 -15.90
C CYS A 291 -1.16 -11.57 -17.40
N THR A 292 -0.27 -10.82 -18.04
CA THR A 292 0.11 -11.00 -19.44
C THR A 292 1.61 -11.21 -19.55
N ILE A 293 2.02 -12.12 -20.41
CA ILE A 293 3.41 -12.49 -20.62
C ILE A 293 3.75 -12.34 -22.10
N LEU A 294 4.69 -11.46 -22.41
CA LEU A 294 5.34 -11.40 -23.71
C LEU A 294 6.58 -12.28 -23.68
N LYS A 295 6.67 -13.22 -24.61
CA LYS A 295 7.85 -14.06 -24.85
C LYS A 295 8.43 -13.73 -26.21
N VAL A 296 9.73 -13.43 -26.28
CA VAL A 296 10.45 -13.27 -27.55
C VAL A 296 11.58 -14.29 -27.58
N ALA A 297 11.48 -15.28 -28.47
CA ALA A 297 12.47 -16.33 -28.63
C ALA A 297 13.65 -15.85 -29.50
N GLN A 298 14.86 -16.34 -29.17
CA GLN A 298 16.10 -15.99 -29.84
C GLN A 298 16.28 -14.47 -29.91
N ALA A 299 16.46 -13.85 -28.74
CA ALA A 299 16.65 -12.41 -28.59
C ALA A 299 17.76 -11.91 -29.52
N LYS A 300 17.45 -10.94 -30.37
CA LYS A 300 18.42 -10.29 -31.25
C LYS A 300 18.73 -8.89 -30.73
N ARG A 301 19.89 -8.35 -31.10
CA ARG A 301 20.22 -6.93 -30.83
C ARG A 301 19.17 -5.94 -31.39
N SER A 302 18.41 -6.34 -32.41
CA SER A 302 17.29 -5.55 -32.97
C SER A 302 16.06 -5.50 -32.07
N ASP A 303 15.91 -6.46 -31.15
CA ASP A 303 14.76 -6.57 -30.25
C ASP A 303 14.95 -5.67 -29.01
N ARG A 304 16.07 -4.93 -28.92
CA ARG A 304 16.28 -3.88 -27.91
C ARG A 304 15.25 -2.76 -28.05
N GLY A 305 14.94 -2.09 -26.96
CA GLY A 305 14.09 -0.91 -26.98
C GLY A 305 13.08 -0.86 -25.85
N GLU A 306 12.19 0.12 -25.94
CA GLU A 306 11.08 0.26 -25.01
C GLU A 306 9.91 -0.64 -25.43
N TYR A 307 9.54 -1.56 -24.54
CA TYR A 307 8.30 -2.34 -24.65
C TYR A 307 7.26 -1.68 -23.76
N SER A 308 6.03 -1.57 -24.23
CA SER A 308 4.93 -1.09 -23.40
C SER A 308 3.69 -1.96 -23.54
N VAL A 309 2.93 -2.06 -22.46
CA VAL A 309 1.63 -2.71 -22.44
C VAL A 309 0.59 -1.69 -22.06
N LYS A 310 -0.52 -1.68 -22.80
CA LYS A 310 -1.67 -0.83 -22.58
C LYS A 310 -2.85 -1.69 -22.19
N LEU A 311 -3.47 -1.34 -21.08
CA LEU A 311 -4.66 -1.95 -20.49
C LEU A 311 -5.83 -1.01 -20.71
N GLN A 312 -6.88 -1.45 -21.39
CA GLN A 312 -8.04 -0.61 -21.69
C GLN A 312 -9.33 -1.29 -21.23
N SER A 313 -10.21 -0.52 -20.57
CA SER A 313 -11.55 -0.96 -20.18
C SER A 313 -12.53 0.21 -20.35
N GLY A 314 -13.84 -0.05 -20.27
CA GLY A 314 -14.87 1.00 -20.33
C GLY A 314 -14.74 2.07 -19.24
N LEU A 315 -14.00 1.76 -18.17
CA LEU A 315 -13.80 2.61 -16.99
C LEU A 315 -12.49 3.40 -17.01
N GLY A 316 -11.59 3.16 -17.96
CA GLY A 316 -10.31 3.85 -18.03
C GLY A 316 -9.24 3.08 -18.80
N GLU A 317 -8.03 3.64 -18.75
CA GLU A 317 -6.84 3.09 -19.38
C GLU A 317 -5.66 3.19 -18.41
N ASP A 318 -4.79 2.19 -18.42
CA ASP A 318 -3.50 2.25 -17.75
C ASP A 318 -2.42 1.65 -18.65
N SER A 319 -1.16 2.02 -18.43
CA SER A 319 -0.03 1.54 -19.22
C SER A 319 1.22 1.34 -18.40
N ALA A 320 2.02 0.35 -18.80
CA ALA A 320 3.31 0.06 -18.20
C ALA A 320 4.36 -0.07 -19.29
N SER A 321 5.55 0.50 -19.08
CA SER A 321 6.67 0.39 -20.00
C SER A 321 7.91 -0.22 -19.36
N PHE A 322 8.75 -0.82 -20.20
CA PHE A 322 9.94 -1.59 -19.87
C PHE A 322 11.04 -1.21 -20.86
N LEU A 323 12.23 -0.88 -20.35
CA LEU A 323 13.40 -0.76 -21.19
C LEU A 323 14.10 -2.12 -21.27
N VAL A 324 14.21 -2.69 -22.48
CA VAL A 324 14.89 -3.96 -22.72
C VAL A 324 16.18 -3.72 -23.48
N THR A 325 17.28 -4.23 -22.94
CA THR A 325 18.59 -4.26 -23.59
C THR A 325 18.98 -5.71 -23.89
N VAL A 326 19.51 -5.93 -25.08
CA VAL A 326 20.02 -7.23 -25.52
C VAL A 326 21.49 -7.06 -25.85
N ALA A 327 22.36 -7.67 -25.05
CA ALA A 327 23.80 -7.57 -25.18
C ALA A 327 24.47 -8.87 -24.70
N ASN A 328 25.62 -9.18 -25.28
CA ASN A 328 26.45 -10.32 -24.91
C ASN A 328 27.71 -9.87 -24.15
N ARG A 329 28.43 -10.85 -23.61
CA ARG A 329 29.81 -10.65 -23.17
C ARG A 329 30.71 -10.37 -24.38
N PRO A 330 31.80 -9.61 -24.21
CA PRO A 330 32.72 -9.37 -25.31
C PRO A 330 33.37 -10.67 -25.80
N SER A 331 33.78 -10.70 -27.06
CA SER A 331 34.62 -11.77 -27.59
C SER A 331 36.00 -11.77 -26.94
N VAL A 332 36.76 -12.87 -27.11
CA VAL A 332 38.13 -12.94 -26.60
C VAL A 332 38.99 -11.81 -27.19
N PRO A 333 39.80 -11.12 -26.38
CA PRO A 333 40.79 -10.16 -26.88
C PRO A 333 41.90 -10.85 -27.67
N GLY A 334 42.69 -10.06 -28.40
CA GLY A 334 43.90 -10.53 -29.07
C GLY A 334 44.94 -11.13 -28.11
N LYS A 335 45.88 -11.90 -28.67
CA LYS A 335 47.00 -12.48 -27.91
C LYS A 335 47.89 -11.34 -27.37
N PRO A 336 48.24 -11.31 -26.07
CA PRO A 336 49.21 -10.36 -25.54
C PRO A 336 50.58 -10.51 -26.16
N GLN A 337 51.15 -9.39 -26.57
CA GLN A 337 52.51 -9.26 -27.03
C GLN A 337 53.30 -8.33 -26.11
N PRO A 338 54.54 -8.71 -25.70
CA PRO A 338 55.39 -7.83 -24.92
C PRO A 338 55.93 -6.69 -25.79
N ILE A 339 55.78 -5.46 -25.31
CA ILE A 339 56.41 -4.27 -25.89
C ILE A 339 57.80 -4.05 -25.27
N ASP A 340 57.87 -4.12 -23.93
CA ASP A 340 59.08 -3.85 -23.16
C ASP A 340 59.17 -4.82 -21.97
N VAL A 341 60.36 -5.32 -21.70
CA VAL A 341 60.64 -6.32 -20.66
C VAL A 341 61.88 -5.87 -19.88
N LEU A 342 61.63 -5.35 -18.68
CA LEU A 342 62.65 -4.89 -17.74
C LEU A 342 62.76 -5.87 -16.56
N GLU A 343 63.69 -5.60 -15.63
CA GLU A 343 64.00 -6.46 -14.48
C GLU A 343 62.77 -6.86 -13.64
N SER A 344 61.85 -5.92 -13.40
CA SER A 344 60.63 -6.14 -12.59
C SER A 344 59.36 -5.62 -13.26
N VAL A 345 59.44 -5.23 -14.54
CA VAL A 345 58.35 -4.56 -15.25
C VAL A 345 58.16 -5.17 -16.64
N VAL A 346 56.92 -5.45 -17.02
CA VAL A 346 56.54 -5.89 -18.37
C VAL A 346 55.45 -4.98 -18.91
N SER A 347 55.67 -4.44 -20.11
CA SER A 347 54.64 -3.73 -20.87
C SER A 347 54.04 -4.67 -21.90
N LEU A 348 52.72 -4.81 -21.91
CA LEU A 348 51.96 -5.66 -22.82
C LEU A 348 51.02 -4.82 -23.69
N GLN A 349 50.82 -5.27 -24.92
CA GLN A 349 49.79 -4.77 -25.83
C GLN A 349 49.08 -5.96 -26.48
N TRP A 350 47.79 -5.77 -26.78
CA TRP A 350 46.96 -6.74 -27.48
C TRP A 350 46.03 -6.02 -28.44
N ASP A 351 45.39 -6.76 -29.33
CA ASP A 351 44.29 -6.24 -30.13
C ASP A 351 42.99 -6.24 -29.30
N PRO A 352 42.15 -5.20 -29.39
CA PRO A 352 40.85 -5.18 -28.72
C PRO A 352 39.96 -6.32 -29.25
N SER A 353 38.93 -6.68 -28.48
CA SER A 353 37.97 -7.71 -28.91
C SER A 353 37.29 -7.32 -30.24
N GLU A 354 37.10 -8.31 -31.11
CA GLU A 354 36.47 -8.13 -32.43
C GLU A 354 34.98 -7.78 -32.31
N ASP A 355 34.29 -8.41 -31.36
CA ASP A 355 32.90 -8.08 -30.99
C ASP A 355 32.86 -7.69 -29.51
N ASP A 356 32.35 -6.51 -29.22
CA ASP A 356 32.18 -6.02 -27.84
C ASP A 356 30.93 -6.61 -27.17
N GLY A 357 30.18 -7.44 -27.88
CA GLY A 357 28.91 -8.02 -27.42
C GLY A 357 27.74 -7.06 -27.57
N GLY A 358 27.91 -5.93 -28.26
CA GLY A 358 26.88 -4.91 -28.49
C GLY A 358 26.86 -3.80 -27.45
N CYS A 359 27.84 -3.77 -26.53
CA CYS A 359 28.05 -2.72 -25.55
C CYS A 359 29.54 -2.51 -25.32
N GLU A 360 29.92 -1.25 -25.04
CA GLU A 360 31.34 -0.90 -24.93
C GLU A 360 32.07 -1.66 -23.82
N ILE A 361 33.31 -2.05 -24.13
CA ILE A 361 34.21 -2.69 -23.17
C ILE A 361 34.63 -1.64 -22.14
N THR A 362 34.30 -1.90 -20.87
CA THR A 362 34.61 -1.02 -19.74
C THR A 362 36.06 -1.18 -19.29
N CYS A 363 36.59 -2.40 -19.31
CA CYS A 363 38.00 -2.67 -19.03
C CYS A 363 38.48 -4.04 -19.56
N TYR A 364 39.79 -4.26 -19.46
CA TYR A 364 40.49 -5.51 -19.71
C TYR A 364 41.12 -6.00 -18.41
N ILE A 365 40.87 -7.26 -18.05
CA ILE A 365 41.47 -7.93 -16.90
C ILE A 365 42.69 -8.70 -17.40
N VAL A 366 43.86 -8.36 -16.86
CA VAL A 366 45.11 -9.03 -17.20
C VAL A 366 45.45 -10.03 -16.10
N GLU A 367 45.60 -11.29 -16.48
CA GLU A 367 45.99 -12.37 -15.59
C GLU A 367 47.40 -12.85 -15.96
N TYR A 368 48.14 -13.30 -14.95
CA TYR A 368 49.47 -13.87 -15.12
C TYR A 368 49.58 -15.23 -14.46
N ASN A 369 50.47 -16.06 -15.00
CA ASN A 369 50.88 -17.32 -14.40
C ASN A 369 52.40 -17.38 -14.47
N ARG A 370 53.04 -17.63 -13.32
CA ARG A 370 54.49 -17.84 -13.25
C ARG A 370 54.80 -19.30 -13.52
N LEU A 371 55.82 -19.57 -14.34
CA LEU A 371 56.21 -20.92 -14.72
C LEU A 371 56.34 -21.84 -13.49
N GLY A 372 55.54 -22.92 -13.48
CA GLY A 372 55.45 -23.87 -12.37
C GLY A 372 54.24 -23.69 -11.46
N TRP A 373 53.43 -22.65 -11.66
CA TRP A 373 52.15 -22.46 -10.95
C TRP A 373 51.00 -23.12 -11.71
N ASP A 374 50.07 -23.69 -10.95
CA ASP A 374 48.83 -24.31 -11.45
C ASP A 374 47.67 -23.31 -11.57
N MET A 375 47.85 -22.09 -11.07
CA MET A 375 46.81 -21.05 -11.04
C MET A 375 47.22 -19.77 -11.76
N TRP A 376 46.20 -19.04 -12.21
CA TRP A 376 46.33 -17.71 -12.79
C TRP A 376 45.93 -16.67 -11.74
N LEU A 377 46.73 -15.62 -11.58
CA LEU A 377 46.43 -14.51 -10.68
C LEU A 377 46.12 -13.25 -11.49
N LYS A 378 45.23 -12.42 -10.97
CA LYS A 378 44.94 -11.10 -11.56
C LYS A 378 46.14 -10.18 -11.33
N ALA A 379 46.73 -9.68 -12.41
CA ALA A 379 47.81 -8.69 -12.35
C ALA A 379 47.23 -7.30 -12.11
N ALA A 380 46.37 -6.85 -13.02
CA ALA A 380 45.78 -5.52 -13.02
C ALA A 380 44.61 -5.44 -14.02
N THR A 381 43.93 -4.29 -14.04
CA THR A 381 42.91 -3.95 -15.04
C THR A 381 43.33 -2.73 -15.85
N SER A 382 43.09 -2.74 -17.16
CA SER A 382 43.32 -1.59 -18.03
C SER A 382 42.06 -1.16 -18.76
N ARG A 383 41.86 0.13 -19.01
CA ARG A 383 40.77 0.63 -19.89
C ARG A 383 41.16 0.67 -21.36
N THR A 384 42.44 0.48 -21.66
CA THR A 384 42.99 0.50 -23.02
C THR A 384 43.64 -0.86 -23.33
N PRO A 385 43.85 -1.21 -24.61
CA PRO A 385 44.42 -2.50 -25.00
C PRO A 385 45.96 -2.58 -24.81
N GLN A 386 46.44 -1.94 -23.75
CA GLN A 386 47.84 -1.93 -23.33
C GLN A 386 47.92 -1.75 -21.81
N ILE A 387 48.96 -2.29 -21.20
CA ILE A 387 49.23 -2.11 -19.77
C ILE A 387 50.73 -2.22 -19.48
N ARG A 388 51.18 -1.54 -18.43
CA ARG A 388 52.51 -1.71 -17.85
C ARG A 388 52.37 -2.33 -16.46
N LEU A 389 52.85 -3.55 -16.30
CA LEU A 389 52.81 -4.33 -15.06
C LEU A 389 54.15 -4.21 -14.33
N GLY A 390 54.12 -3.83 -13.05
CA GLY A 390 55.29 -3.78 -12.17
C GLY A 390 55.31 -4.91 -11.14
N ASP A 391 56.26 -4.82 -10.21
CA ASP A 391 56.41 -5.73 -9.07
C ASP A 391 56.57 -7.22 -9.43
N LEU A 392 57.10 -7.50 -10.62
CA LEU A 392 57.41 -8.85 -11.05
C LEU A 392 58.78 -9.30 -10.55
N ILE A 393 58.96 -10.61 -10.33
CA ILE A 393 60.17 -11.16 -9.73
C ILE A 393 61.28 -11.28 -10.79
N PRO A 394 62.42 -10.59 -10.60
CA PRO A 394 63.55 -10.66 -11.54
C PRO A 394 64.02 -12.09 -11.80
N GLY A 395 64.40 -12.39 -13.04
CA GLY A 395 64.84 -13.74 -13.45
C GLY A 395 63.73 -14.79 -13.58
N SER A 396 62.48 -14.49 -13.21
CA SER A 396 61.33 -15.41 -13.35
C SER A 396 60.74 -15.38 -14.77
N THR A 397 60.01 -16.45 -15.11
CA THR A 397 59.32 -16.58 -16.41
C THR A 397 57.81 -16.56 -16.19
N TYR A 398 57.11 -15.76 -16.99
CA TYR A 398 55.69 -15.50 -16.87
C TYR A 398 54.95 -15.78 -18.19
N LEU A 399 53.70 -16.19 -18.07
CA LEU A 399 52.68 -16.20 -19.12
C LEU A 399 51.59 -15.19 -18.74
N PHE A 400 51.03 -14.51 -19.73
CA PHE A 400 49.93 -13.57 -19.54
C PHE A 400 48.74 -13.94 -20.41
N ARG A 401 47.53 -13.64 -19.95
CA ARG A 401 46.30 -13.74 -20.74
C ARG A 401 45.37 -12.60 -20.36
N ILE A 402 44.47 -12.22 -21.26
CA ILE A 402 43.60 -11.06 -21.09
C ILE A 402 42.15 -11.48 -21.25
N LYS A 403 41.28 -10.93 -20.42
CA LYS A 403 39.83 -11.00 -20.58
C LYS A 403 39.31 -9.58 -20.81
N ALA A 404 38.34 -9.39 -21.69
CA ALA A 404 37.59 -8.14 -21.82
C ALA A 404 36.36 -8.18 -20.92
N GLU A 405 35.97 -7.03 -20.39
CA GLU A 405 34.80 -6.86 -19.52
C GLU A 405 33.94 -5.73 -20.07
N ASN A 406 32.65 -5.99 -20.21
CA ASN A 406 31.62 -4.96 -20.42
C ASN A 406 30.64 -5.01 -19.23
N PRO A 407 29.62 -4.12 -19.15
CA PRO A 407 28.65 -4.13 -18.05
C PRO A 407 27.86 -5.44 -17.91
N TYR A 408 27.94 -6.32 -18.91
CA TYR A 408 27.14 -7.53 -19.07
C TYR A 408 27.95 -8.81 -18.83
N GLY A 409 29.27 -8.70 -18.71
CA GLY A 409 30.12 -9.79 -18.25
C GLY A 409 31.54 -9.76 -18.81
N VAL A 410 32.28 -10.80 -18.43
CA VAL A 410 33.69 -10.99 -18.78
C VAL A 410 33.82 -12.03 -19.89
N SER A 411 34.64 -11.76 -20.88
CA SER A 411 34.97 -12.68 -21.97
C SER A 411 35.71 -13.92 -21.46
N GLU A 412 35.74 -14.96 -22.28
CA GLU A 412 36.75 -16.02 -22.13
C GLU A 412 38.17 -15.44 -22.21
N PRO A 413 39.18 -16.08 -21.58
CA PRO A 413 40.55 -15.59 -21.65
C PRO A 413 41.12 -15.72 -23.07
N SER A 414 41.90 -14.73 -23.47
CA SER A 414 42.67 -14.76 -24.71
C SER A 414 43.69 -15.89 -24.72
N ALA A 415 44.23 -16.18 -25.91
CA ALA A 415 45.40 -17.05 -26.02
C ALA A 415 46.53 -16.53 -25.12
N GLN A 416 47.23 -17.46 -24.46
CA GLN A 416 48.34 -17.10 -23.58
C GLN A 416 49.46 -16.41 -24.38
N SER A 417 50.17 -15.47 -23.76
CA SER A 417 51.39 -14.88 -24.32
C SER A 417 52.43 -15.97 -24.59
N ASP A 418 53.45 -15.64 -25.37
CA ASP A 418 54.66 -16.44 -25.35
C ASP A 418 55.34 -16.34 -23.97
N LEU A 419 56.21 -17.30 -23.63
CA LEU A 419 56.95 -17.29 -22.37
C LEU A 419 57.84 -16.04 -22.29
N ILE A 420 57.58 -15.16 -21.32
CA ILE A 420 58.35 -13.94 -21.11
C ILE A 420 59.25 -14.14 -19.89
N ARG A 421 60.56 -14.17 -20.12
CA ARG A 421 61.57 -14.28 -19.07
C ARG A 421 62.13 -12.90 -18.73
N LEU A 422 62.04 -12.52 -17.46
CA LEU A 422 62.58 -11.25 -16.98
C LEU A 422 64.11 -11.32 -16.84
N PRO A 423 64.83 -10.22 -17.12
CA PRO A 423 66.24 -10.09 -16.76
C PRO A 423 66.45 -10.39 -15.27
N ALA A 424 67.50 -11.15 -14.96
CA ALA A 424 67.95 -11.29 -13.57
C ALA A 424 68.64 -10.00 -13.13
N ARG A 425 68.61 -9.70 -11.82
CA ARG A 425 69.38 -8.59 -11.25
C ARG A 425 70.83 -8.71 -11.68
N SER A 426 71.36 -7.71 -12.39
CA SER A 426 72.80 -7.64 -12.64
C SER A 426 73.50 -7.29 -11.32
N ASN A 427 74.13 -8.25 -10.66
CA ASN A 427 75.18 -7.95 -9.69
C ASN A 427 76.36 -7.38 -10.47
N GLU A 428 76.74 -6.13 -10.20
CA GLU A 428 77.97 -5.55 -10.73
C GLU A 428 79.20 -6.27 -10.12
N THR A 429 79.87 -7.04 -10.99
CA THR A 429 81.32 -7.21 -11.13
C THR A 429 82.17 -7.73 -9.96
N SER A 430 82.50 -9.02 -10.05
CA SER A 430 83.81 -9.55 -9.67
C SER A 430 84.86 -9.16 -10.73
N TRP A 431 85.64 -8.10 -10.47
CA TRP A 431 86.92 -7.87 -11.16
C TRP A 431 88.07 -8.33 -10.26
N VAL A 432 88.82 -9.32 -10.73
CA VAL A 432 90.24 -9.50 -10.36
C VAL A 432 90.96 -9.83 -11.66
N PRO A 433 92.10 -9.18 -11.95
CA PRO A 433 93.34 -9.93 -11.86
C PRO A 433 94.55 -9.13 -11.31
N ASP A 434 95.64 -9.88 -11.19
CA ASP A 434 96.71 -9.84 -10.19
C ASP A 434 97.97 -9.00 -10.56
N MET A 435 98.76 -8.70 -9.52
CA MET A 435 100.14 -8.17 -9.42
C MET A 435 100.85 -7.49 -10.62
N THR A 436 101.34 -6.25 -10.40
CA THR A 436 102.78 -5.93 -10.24
C THR A 436 103.02 -4.43 -10.01
N SER A 437 103.98 -4.14 -9.11
CA SER A 437 104.68 -2.85 -8.89
C SER A 437 103.86 -1.66 -8.45
N SER A 438 104.29 -0.80 -7.54
CA SER A 438 105.39 -0.70 -6.59
C SER A 438 105.09 0.60 -5.84
N GLU A 439 105.53 0.68 -4.58
CA GLU A 439 105.66 1.93 -3.79
C GLU A 439 104.37 2.58 -3.27
N LEU A 440 104.30 3.13 -2.06
CA LEU A 440 105.05 3.04 -0.80
C LEU A 440 104.23 3.98 0.11
N VAL A 441 103.95 3.52 1.34
CA VAL A 441 103.80 4.33 2.57
C VAL A 441 102.55 5.22 2.73
N ASP A 442 101.58 4.68 3.47
CA ASP A 442 101.30 4.97 4.89
C ASP A 442 101.01 6.41 5.39
N PRO A 443 100.30 6.53 6.53
CA PRO A 443 99.05 7.29 6.63
C PRO A 443 99.08 8.32 7.77
N ASP A 444 97.99 9.08 7.93
CA ASP A 444 97.61 9.86 9.12
C ASP A 444 96.30 10.60 8.74
N ASP A 445 95.29 10.85 9.56
CA ASP A 445 95.07 10.66 10.99
C ASP A 445 93.54 10.92 11.28
N THR A 446 93.06 10.31 12.35
CA THR A 446 91.99 10.71 13.30
C THR A 446 90.67 11.41 12.90
N THR A 447 89.58 10.66 13.16
CA THR A 447 88.46 10.94 14.09
C THR A 447 87.66 12.26 14.10
N ILE A 448 86.34 12.08 13.96
CA ILE A 448 85.24 12.43 14.91
C ILE A 448 84.75 13.90 15.00
N SER A 449 83.49 14.07 14.52
CA SER A 449 82.38 14.88 15.07
C SER A 449 82.55 16.41 15.11
N SER A 450 81.53 17.27 15.18
CA SER A 450 80.17 17.21 15.74
C SER A 450 79.41 18.48 15.30
N SER A 451 78.08 18.39 15.22
CA SER A 451 77.03 19.39 15.52
C SER A 451 77.25 20.89 15.28
N ASN A 452 76.28 21.56 14.63
CA ASN A 452 75.45 22.58 15.30
C ASN A 452 74.32 23.20 14.43
N LEU A 453 73.12 23.19 15.03
CA LEU A 453 72.13 24.28 15.23
C LEU A 453 71.45 25.02 14.04
N GLY A 454 70.11 24.86 14.00
CA GLY A 454 69.10 25.93 13.85
C GLY A 454 68.55 26.21 12.45
N PRO A 455 67.21 26.27 12.25
CA PRO A 455 66.52 27.58 12.17
C PRO A 455 65.11 27.58 12.81
N ARG A 456 64.64 28.62 13.51
CA ARG A 456 64.01 29.91 13.10
C ARG A 456 62.68 29.79 12.34
N ASP A 457 61.60 30.14 13.04
CA ASP A 457 60.18 30.26 12.64
C ASP A 457 59.88 31.40 11.65
N SER A 458 58.84 31.22 10.82
CA SER A 458 57.85 32.26 10.48
C SER A 458 56.52 31.65 9.97
N ASP A 459 55.49 31.79 10.81
CA ASP A 459 54.04 31.97 10.62
C ASP A 459 53.24 31.45 9.39
N GLN A 460 52.29 30.57 9.75
CA GLN A 460 50.82 30.61 9.54
C GLN A 460 50.22 30.97 8.17
N GLN A 461 49.48 30.04 7.57
CA GLN A 461 48.01 29.93 7.75
C GLN A 461 47.42 28.77 6.93
N VAL A 462 46.29 28.28 7.45
CA VAL A 462 45.14 27.63 6.79
C VAL A 462 44.84 26.24 7.33
N THR A 463 43.62 26.19 7.84
CA THR A 463 42.94 25.19 8.65
C THR A 463 42.35 24.06 7.82
N ARG A 464 42.52 22.84 8.36
CA ARG A 464 41.57 21.72 8.52
C ARG A 464 40.84 21.12 7.31
N SER A 465 41.03 19.81 7.25
CA SER A 465 40.06 18.68 7.08
C SER A 465 40.36 17.88 5.82
N GLY A 466 40.44 16.56 5.83
CA GLY A 466 40.36 15.57 6.89
C GLY A 466 40.90 14.27 6.32
N ASP A 467 41.39 13.42 7.21
CA ASP A 467 42.26 12.29 6.95
C ASP A 467 41.68 11.24 6.00
N PHE A 468 42.51 10.85 5.03
CA PHE A 468 42.58 9.49 4.52
C PHE A 468 43.29 8.65 5.59
N ASP A 469 42.70 7.54 6.02
CA ASP A 469 43.52 6.37 6.28
C ASP A 469 42.76 5.05 6.14
N TYR A 470 43.51 4.14 5.54
CA TYR A 470 43.19 2.77 5.19
C TYR A 470 43.05 1.90 6.44
N LEU A 471 42.15 0.91 6.38
CA LEU A 471 42.27 -0.30 7.19
C LEU A 471 42.49 -1.50 6.26
N PRO A 472 43.44 -2.40 6.57
CA PRO A 472 43.77 -3.55 5.75
C PRO A 472 42.90 -4.76 6.12
N LEU A 473 42.63 -5.59 5.10
CA LEU A 473 42.22 -6.97 5.25
C LEU A 473 43.48 -7.83 5.14
N ASP A 474 43.74 -8.66 6.15
CA ASP A 474 44.52 -9.87 5.93
C ASP A 474 43.95 -11.04 6.75
N ALA A 475 44.18 -12.20 6.20
CA ALA A 475 43.49 -13.46 6.36
C ALA A 475 44.21 -14.40 7.34
N SER A 476 43.57 -15.57 7.52
CA SER A 476 44.13 -16.88 7.90
C SER A 476 44.35 -17.08 9.42
N GLU A 477 44.17 -18.25 10.06
CA GLU A 477 43.85 -19.62 9.67
C GLU A 477 43.72 -20.46 10.98
N LEU A 478 43.21 -21.68 10.85
CA LEU A 478 43.53 -22.89 11.63
C LEU A 478 42.76 -23.29 12.90
N GLU A 479 42.63 -24.61 12.99
CA GLU A 479 41.67 -25.47 13.67
C GLU A 479 41.94 -25.81 15.15
N MET A 480 40.89 -26.35 15.78
CA MET A 480 40.84 -27.46 16.75
C MET A 480 41.20 -27.22 18.23
N GLY A 481 40.20 -27.43 19.10
CA GLY A 481 40.44 -27.69 20.53
C GLY A 481 39.18 -27.73 21.41
N ARG A 482 38.72 -28.95 21.72
CA ARG A 482 37.71 -29.39 22.72
C ARG A 482 37.48 -28.49 23.95
N LEU A 483 36.22 -28.41 24.43
CA LEU A 483 35.71 -29.03 25.69
C LEU A 483 34.33 -28.46 26.14
N THR A 484 33.40 -29.39 26.39
CA THR A 484 32.38 -29.48 27.48
C THR A 484 31.27 -28.43 27.70
N ASP A 485 30.05 -28.91 27.39
CA ASP A 485 28.88 -29.07 28.30
C ASP A 485 27.99 -27.82 28.65
N PRO A 486 26.77 -28.00 29.18
CA PRO A 486 25.51 -28.03 28.41
C PRO A 486 24.47 -27.02 28.95
N SER A 487 23.40 -26.74 28.20
CA SER A 487 22.01 -26.62 28.72
C SER A 487 21.05 -25.98 27.72
N ILE A 488 19.77 -26.38 27.87
CA ILE A 488 18.56 -25.84 27.25
C ILE A 488 18.14 -26.53 25.94
N LEU A 489 17.58 -27.74 26.09
CA LEU A 489 16.60 -28.32 25.17
C LEU A 489 15.26 -28.43 25.92
N GLY A 490 14.27 -27.65 25.47
CA GLY A 490 12.85 -27.81 25.83
C GLY A 490 12.08 -28.18 24.57
N ALA A 491 11.56 -29.40 24.52
CA ALA A 491 10.81 -29.99 23.41
C ALA A 491 9.38 -29.44 23.27
N PRO A 492 8.71 -29.61 22.11
CA PRO A 492 7.25 -29.64 22.01
C PRO A 492 6.72 -31.10 22.00
N PRO A 493 5.43 -31.32 22.33
CA PRO A 493 4.89 -32.64 22.64
C PRO A 493 4.41 -33.41 21.41
N ALA A 494 4.50 -34.75 21.51
CA ALA A 494 3.88 -35.72 20.62
C ALA A 494 2.40 -35.95 21.00
N PHE A 495 1.57 -36.20 20.00
CA PHE A 495 0.21 -36.76 20.15
C PHE A 495 0.15 -38.10 19.41
N GLU A 496 -0.07 -39.19 20.15
CA GLU A 496 -0.48 -40.49 19.64
C GLU A 496 -2.01 -40.60 19.64
N GLY A 497 -2.59 -41.34 18.69
CA GLY A 497 -4.00 -41.70 18.72
C GLY A 497 -4.59 -42.40 17.49
N ASN A 498 -4.24 -43.67 17.30
CA ASN A 498 -5.06 -44.80 16.83
C ASN A 498 -5.70 -44.89 15.40
N TYR A 499 -5.21 -45.90 14.67
CA TYR A 499 -5.91 -47.01 14.00
C TYR A 499 -7.35 -46.82 13.46
N SER A 500 -7.50 -46.97 12.14
CA SER A 500 -8.31 -48.07 11.53
C SER A 500 -8.18 -48.09 9.99
N GLN A 501 -7.87 -49.27 9.45
CA GLN A 501 -8.11 -49.63 8.03
C GLN A 501 -9.58 -50.07 7.86
N PRO A 502 -10.16 -50.04 6.63
CA PRO A 502 -10.09 -51.22 5.75
C PRO A 502 -10.01 -50.94 4.23
N ARG A 503 -9.29 -51.85 3.55
CA ARG A 503 -9.59 -52.55 2.28
C ARG A 503 -9.95 -51.78 0.99
N ASN A 504 -9.04 -51.94 0.01
CA ASN A 504 -9.23 -52.48 -1.35
C ASN A 504 -10.63 -52.40 -2.01
N THR A 505 -10.69 -51.82 -3.22
CA THR A 505 -11.27 -52.46 -4.41
C THR A 505 -10.88 -51.75 -5.72
N ASN A 506 -10.24 -52.51 -6.60
CA ASN A 506 -10.35 -52.62 -8.06
C ASN A 506 -10.66 -51.43 -9.00
N ALA A 507 -9.71 -51.26 -9.92
CA ALA A 507 -9.77 -50.91 -11.35
C ALA A 507 -11.09 -50.95 -12.14
N SER A 508 -11.28 -49.95 -13.02
CA SER A 508 -11.77 -49.94 -14.44
C SER A 508 -11.82 -48.46 -14.89
N VAL A 509 -11.14 -47.91 -15.92
CA VAL A 509 -11.03 -48.12 -17.39
C VAL A 509 -12.35 -48.01 -18.18
N TRP A 510 -12.34 -47.06 -19.16
CA TRP A 510 -13.32 -46.74 -20.24
C TRP A 510 -14.55 -45.91 -19.81
N LEU A 511 -15.12 -44.93 -20.53
CA LEU A 511 -15.15 -44.44 -21.93
C LEU A 511 -15.25 -42.88 -21.88
N LEU A 512 -15.13 -42.03 -22.92
CA LEU A 512 -15.23 -42.12 -24.39
C LEU A 512 -14.53 -40.89 -24.99
#